data_AF-A0A969FQZ9-F1
#
_entry.id   AF-A0A969FQZ9-F1
#
_cell.length_a   1.000
_cell.length_b   1.000
_cell.length_c   1.000
_cell.angle_alpha   90.00
_cell.angle_beta   90.00
_cell.angle_gamma   90.00
#
_symmetry.space_group_name_H-M   'P 1'
#
loop_
_entity.id
_entity.type
_entity.pdbx_description
1 polymer ?
#
loop_
_entity_poly.entity_id
_entity_poly.type
_entity_poly.pdbx_seq_one_letter_code
_entity_poly.pdbx_strand_id
1 'polypeptide(L)'
;MYHTATKQKPTATIAYFDCFHGAAGDMLLASLLDAGLDLTDLRRVLALLPLTGYTLEHRRTISHQVSGSTVQVQVHTPQPARSWADIRPMLEDSPLPERTRTRALGAFERLARAEAAVHGTDIERVHFHEVGGVDSIVDVVGVCAGLDLLGVEQVYASPLPLGSGWVETQHGPLPVPAPATLSLLAEAGAPIVPAASTGELLTPTAAALLAELAHFEQPPMHLHRAGYGFGHRSFDRLNGLRVWLGEPGCRHHHDHHDHHHDHHHEHHHDQPPAPPPSACSAPERESVVEVRCNLDDTTGEIAAYTIEQLLAAGALDAWAVPLVMKKGRPAIQLACLAHPHHIAVLAALILRETPTLGVRWEPMERLVAHRRTVQVPTPWGPVRLKQKILSGTVVTSAPEYEDCAALARTHGVPLSHIYTAALQSGTTSLEPV
;
A
#
# COMPACT_ATOMS: atom_id res chain seq x y z
N MET A 1 37.18 -5.77 27.42
CA MET A 1 36.17 -4.69 27.31
C MET A 1 35.20 -5.09 26.23
N TYR A 2 33.95 -5.35 26.61
CA TYR A 2 32.90 -5.83 25.73
C TYR A 2 32.53 -4.77 24.69
N HIS A 3 32.62 -5.14 23.42
CA HIS A 3 32.11 -4.36 22.29
C HIS A 3 30.58 -4.56 22.27
N THR A 4 29.84 -3.59 22.82
CA THR A 4 28.38 -3.57 22.74
C THR A 4 27.98 -3.22 21.30
N ALA A 5 27.56 -4.24 20.55
CA ALA A 5 26.87 -4.07 19.28
C ALA A 5 25.61 -3.23 19.50
N THR A 6 25.59 -2.04 18.93
CA THR A 6 24.39 -1.21 18.80
C THR A 6 23.41 -1.94 17.89
N LYS A 7 22.41 -2.60 18.48
CA LYS A 7 21.25 -3.15 17.77
C LYS A 7 20.56 -1.99 17.03
N GLN A 8 20.59 -2.02 15.70
CA GLN A 8 19.70 -1.23 14.85
C GLN A 8 18.25 -1.41 15.35
N LYS A 9 17.53 -0.30 15.56
CA LYS A 9 16.08 -0.36 15.76
C LYS A 9 15.48 -1.06 14.53
N PRO A 10 14.60 -2.06 14.70
CA PRO A 10 13.93 -2.67 13.57
C PRO A 10 13.10 -1.60 12.85
N THR A 11 13.26 -1.54 11.53
CA THR A 11 12.43 -0.75 10.63
C THR A 11 11.00 -1.28 10.65
N ALA A 12 10.01 -0.36 10.63
CA ALA A 12 8.59 -0.71 10.65
C ALA A 12 8.26 -1.64 9.48
N THR A 13 7.70 -2.82 9.76
CA THR A 13 7.28 -3.76 8.71
C THR A 13 5.81 -3.55 8.39
N ILE A 14 5.44 -3.53 7.12
CA ILE A 14 4.05 -3.50 6.67
C ILE A 14 3.72 -4.73 5.83
N ALA A 15 2.45 -5.12 5.86
CA ALA A 15 1.92 -6.20 5.05
C ALA A 15 0.91 -5.65 4.04
N TYR A 16 1.00 -6.07 2.77
CA TYR A 16 -0.04 -5.84 1.78
C TYR A 16 -0.59 -7.18 1.29
N PHE A 17 -1.87 -7.45 1.57
CA PHE A 17 -2.58 -8.60 1.05
C PHE A 17 -3.17 -8.27 -0.33
N ASP A 18 -2.58 -8.86 -1.37
CA ASP A 18 -3.11 -8.84 -2.72
C ASP A 18 -4.09 -10.01 -2.87
N CYS A 19 -5.37 -9.71 -2.65
CA CYS A 19 -6.49 -10.64 -2.66
C CYS A 19 -6.97 -10.93 -4.10
N PHE A 20 -6.05 -11.18 -5.03
CA PHE A 20 -6.32 -11.23 -6.47
C PHE A 20 -7.43 -12.21 -6.91
N HIS A 21 -7.70 -13.27 -6.14
CA HIS A 21 -8.82 -14.19 -6.39
C HIS A 21 -9.94 -14.10 -5.34
N GLY A 22 -9.60 -13.68 -4.12
CA GLY A 22 -10.46 -13.77 -2.94
C GLY A 22 -9.61 -13.96 -1.68
N ALA A 23 -10.28 -14.21 -0.55
CA ALA A 23 -9.60 -14.51 0.70
C ALA A 23 -10.42 -15.41 1.63
N ALA A 24 -9.70 -16.30 2.32
CA ALA A 24 -10.20 -17.10 3.43
C ALA A 24 -9.22 -17.01 4.61
N GLY A 25 -9.69 -17.28 5.83
CA GLY A 25 -8.88 -17.16 7.05
C GLY A 25 -7.60 -18.00 6.96
N ASP A 26 -7.76 -19.27 6.58
CA ASP A 26 -6.68 -20.21 6.30
C ASP A 26 -5.73 -19.72 5.18
N MET A 27 -6.23 -19.09 4.12
CA MET A 27 -5.42 -18.51 3.04
C MET A 27 -4.56 -17.35 3.53
N LEU A 28 -5.12 -16.46 4.36
CA LEU A 28 -4.37 -15.37 4.97
C LEU A 28 -3.25 -15.93 5.84
N LEU A 29 -3.56 -16.90 6.72
CA LEU A 29 -2.57 -17.54 7.59
C LEU A 29 -1.49 -18.29 6.79
N ALA A 30 -1.90 -19.04 5.76
CA ALA A 30 -1.00 -19.77 4.87
C ALA A 30 -0.03 -18.83 4.16
N SER A 31 -0.49 -17.66 3.71
CA SER A 31 0.38 -16.67 3.06
C SER A 31 1.44 -16.12 4.00
N LEU A 32 1.15 -15.95 5.30
CA LEU A 32 2.11 -15.50 6.30
C LEU A 32 3.16 -16.58 6.59
N LEU A 33 2.74 -17.84 6.72
CA LEU A 33 3.67 -18.99 6.86
C LEU A 33 4.57 -19.12 5.63
N ASP A 34 4.03 -18.94 4.44
CA ASP A 34 4.82 -18.95 3.20
C ASP A 34 5.81 -17.78 3.12
N ALA A 35 5.43 -16.61 3.65
CA ALA A 35 6.28 -15.42 3.75
C ALA A 35 7.37 -15.54 4.85
N GLY A 36 7.41 -16.66 5.57
CA GLY A 36 8.46 -16.98 6.55
C GLY A 36 8.07 -16.73 8.01
N LEU A 37 6.78 -16.80 8.36
CA LEU A 37 6.35 -16.99 9.74
C LEU A 37 6.75 -18.41 10.22
N ASP A 38 7.33 -18.50 11.41
CA ASP A 38 7.68 -19.79 12.00
C ASP A 38 6.44 -20.49 12.60
N LEU A 39 6.16 -21.70 12.13
CA LEU A 39 5.01 -22.49 12.57
C LEU A 39 5.11 -22.89 14.06
N THR A 40 6.32 -23.09 14.58
CA THR A 40 6.52 -23.47 15.98
C THR A 40 6.19 -22.31 16.90
N ASP A 41 6.63 -21.11 16.57
CA ASP A 41 6.32 -19.89 17.31
C ASP A 41 4.81 -19.59 17.27
N LEU A 42 4.19 -19.73 16.09
CA LEU A 42 2.74 -19.60 15.94
C LEU A 42 1.99 -20.60 16.84
N ARG A 43 2.40 -21.88 16.84
CA ARG A 43 1.80 -22.92 17.70
C ARG A 43 1.95 -22.61 19.19
N ARG A 44 3.07 -22.00 19.61
CA ARG A 44 3.25 -21.59 21.01
C ARG A 44 2.25 -20.50 21.41
N VAL A 45 2.01 -19.52 20.53
CA VAL A 45 1.01 -18.47 20.79
C VAL A 45 -0.41 -19.06 20.82
N LEU A 46 -0.76 -19.91 19.86
CA LEU A 46 -2.07 -20.56 19.81
C LEU A 46 -2.34 -21.49 21.01
N ALA A 47 -1.30 -22.08 21.59
CA ALA A 47 -1.40 -22.91 22.80
C ALA A 47 -1.75 -22.11 24.08
N LEU A 48 -1.72 -20.77 24.02
CA LEU A 48 -2.15 -19.91 25.12
C LEU A 48 -3.68 -19.82 25.22
N LEU A 49 -4.40 -20.23 24.18
CA LEU A 49 -5.86 -20.34 24.20
C LEU A 49 -6.28 -21.65 24.88
N PRO A 50 -7.44 -21.66 25.56
CA PRO A 50 -8.03 -22.88 26.13
C PRO A 50 -8.70 -23.74 25.03
N LEU A 51 -7.99 -24.00 23.94
CA LEU A 51 -8.44 -24.82 22.82
C LEU A 51 -7.65 -26.13 22.79
N THR A 52 -8.36 -27.25 22.72
CA THR A 52 -7.77 -28.58 22.66
C THR A 52 -8.36 -29.40 21.52
N GLY A 53 -7.69 -30.50 21.14
CA GLY A 53 -8.26 -31.46 20.21
C GLY A 53 -8.26 -30.99 18.75
N TYR A 54 -7.31 -30.12 18.38
CA TYR A 54 -7.02 -29.76 17.00
C TYR A 54 -5.52 -29.87 16.69
N THR A 55 -5.18 -29.98 15.42
CA THR A 55 -3.82 -29.81 14.91
C THR A 55 -3.81 -28.83 13.74
N LEU A 56 -2.83 -27.93 13.74
CA LEU A 56 -2.57 -27.02 12.64
C LEU A 56 -1.57 -27.66 11.67
N GLU A 57 -2.02 -28.03 10.47
CA GLU A 57 -1.16 -28.52 9.40
C GLU A 57 -0.79 -27.39 8.44
N HIS A 58 0.49 -27.31 8.10
CA HIS A 58 1.03 -26.42 7.07
C HIS A 58 1.74 -27.27 6.02
N ARG A 59 1.40 -27.07 4.74
CA ARG A 59 2.04 -27.77 3.63
C ARG A 59 2.45 -26.79 2.55
N ARG A 60 3.70 -26.91 2.10
CA ARG A 60 4.13 -26.31 0.83
C ARG A 60 3.55 -27.12 -0.33
N THR A 61 3.01 -26.43 -1.31
CA THR A 61 2.39 -27.03 -2.49
C THR A 61 2.67 -26.21 -3.75
N ILE A 62 2.30 -26.77 -4.90
CA ILE A 62 2.35 -26.11 -6.20
C ILE A 62 0.94 -26.12 -6.78
N SER A 63 0.42 -24.94 -7.13
CA SER A 63 -0.86 -24.78 -7.81
C SER A 63 -0.68 -23.90 -9.04
N HIS A 64 -1.15 -24.34 -10.21
CA HIS A 64 -0.94 -23.66 -11.49
C HIS A 64 0.51 -23.19 -11.73
N GLN A 65 1.50 -24.04 -11.41
CA GLN A 65 2.94 -23.76 -11.51
C GLN A 65 3.46 -22.65 -10.56
N VAL A 66 2.66 -22.21 -9.59
CA VAL A 66 3.04 -21.27 -8.54
C VAL A 66 3.26 -22.05 -7.24
N SER A 67 4.43 -21.88 -6.61
CA SER A 67 4.69 -22.44 -5.29
C SER A 67 4.10 -21.54 -4.21
N GLY A 68 3.55 -22.16 -3.16
CA GLY A 68 2.98 -21.47 -2.01
C GLY A 68 2.64 -22.47 -0.91
N SER A 69 1.76 -22.06 -0.01
CA SER A 69 1.39 -22.86 1.15
C SER A 69 -0.13 -23.04 1.27
N THR A 70 -0.53 -24.16 1.87
CA THR A 70 -1.88 -24.38 2.41
C THR A 70 -1.80 -24.58 3.91
N VAL A 71 -2.85 -24.17 4.59
CA VAL A 71 -3.06 -24.40 6.03
C VAL A 71 -4.37 -25.15 6.21
N GLN A 72 -4.39 -26.07 7.16
CA GLN A 72 -5.60 -26.78 7.53
C GLN A 72 -5.64 -26.99 9.05
N VAL A 73 -6.75 -26.56 9.66
CA VAL A 73 -7.06 -26.88 11.05
C VAL A 73 -7.82 -28.20 11.07
N GLN A 74 -7.17 -29.27 11.51
CA GLN A 74 -7.81 -30.57 11.68
C GLN A 74 -8.35 -30.67 13.10
N VAL A 75 -9.66 -30.82 13.24
CA VAL A 75 -10.32 -31.00 14.53
C VAL A 75 -10.55 -32.49 14.77
N HIS A 76 -9.97 -33.03 15.84
CA HIS A 76 -9.97 -34.47 16.16
C HIS A 76 -11.06 -34.87 17.15
N THR A 77 -11.72 -33.89 17.76
CA THR A 77 -12.74 -34.11 18.79
C THR A 77 -13.95 -33.23 18.50
N PRO A 78 -15.19 -33.68 18.76
CA PRO A 78 -16.36 -32.81 18.65
C PRO A 78 -16.18 -31.57 19.52
N GLN A 79 -16.39 -30.39 18.94
CA GLN A 79 -16.25 -29.10 19.61
C GLN A 79 -17.61 -28.41 19.67
N PRO A 80 -17.95 -27.75 20.78
CA PRO A 80 -19.18 -26.98 20.85
C PRO A 80 -19.11 -25.79 19.89
N ALA A 81 -20.27 -25.44 19.30
CA ALA A 81 -20.42 -24.12 18.70
C ALA A 81 -20.29 -23.06 19.80
N ARG A 82 -19.55 -21.98 19.51
CA ARG A 82 -19.31 -20.89 20.46
C ARG A 82 -20.05 -19.64 20.00
N SER A 83 -20.69 -18.96 20.96
CA SER A 83 -21.24 -17.63 20.79
C SER A 83 -20.16 -16.56 20.94
N TRP A 84 -20.48 -15.31 20.61
CA TRP A 84 -19.61 -14.17 20.94
C TRP A 84 -19.34 -14.09 22.45
N ALA A 85 -20.36 -14.34 23.27
CA ALA A 85 -20.25 -14.36 24.72
C ALA A 85 -19.31 -15.45 25.27
N ASP A 86 -19.07 -16.53 24.50
CA ASP A 86 -18.08 -17.55 24.83
C ASP A 86 -16.67 -17.17 24.36
N ILE A 87 -16.55 -16.58 23.16
CA ILE A 87 -15.26 -16.25 22.55
C ILE A 87 -14.59 -15.05 23.22
N ARG A 88 -15.35 -14.02 23.56
CA ARG A 88 -14.82 -12.81 24.21
C ARG A 88 -14.01 -13.10 25.47
N PRO A 89 -14.55 -13.76 26.53
CA PRO A 89 -13.78 -14.04 27.74
C PRO A 89 -12.61 -15.00 27.46
N MET A 90 -12.78 -15.96 26.55
CA MET A 90 -11.70 -16.85 26.13
C MET A 90 -10.48 -16.08 25.58
N LEU A 91 -10.69 -14.98 24.85
CA LEU A 91 -9.61 -14.12 24.37
C LEU A 91 -9.11 -13.16 25.46
N GLU A 92 -10.02 -12.52 26.20
CA GLU A 92 -9.69 -11.55 27.27
C GLU A 92 -8.82 -12.16 28.37
N ASP A 93 -9.22 -13.34 28.85
CA ASP A 93 -8.56 -14.06 29.95
C ASP A 93 -7.29 -14.82 29.51
N SER A 94 -7.06 -14.93 28.20
CA SER A 94 -5.87 -15.61 27.68
C SER A 94 -4.61 -14.74 27.88
N PRO A 95 -3.44 -15.36 28.10
CA PRO A 95 -2.16 -14.67 28.17
C PRO A 95 -1.59 -14.33 26.78
N LEU A 96 -2.46 -14.13 25.78
CA LEU A 96 -2.05 -13.70 24.44
C LEU A 96 -1.34 -12.33 24.49
N PRO A 97 -0.38 -12.06 23.59
CA PRO A 97 0.16 -10.72 23.42
C PRO A 97 -0.96 -9.69 23.23
N GLU A 98 -0.85 -8.54 23.90
CA GLU A 98 -1.92 -7.53 23.94
C GLU A 98 -2.43 -7.16 22.55
N ARG A 99 -1.50 -6.91 21.62
CA ARG A 99 -1.83 -6.55 20.23
C ARG A 99 -2.55 -7.67 19.48
N THR A 100 -2.16 -8.92 19.69
CA THR A 100 -2.81 -10.10 19.10
C THR A 100 -4.24 -10.22 19.61
N ARG A 101 -4.41 -10.09 20.93
CA ARG A 101 -5.72 -10.17 21.60
C ARG A 101 -6.66 -9.06 21.14
N THR A 102 -6.20 -7.81 21.13
CA THR A 102 -7.01 -6.67 20.69
C THR A 102 -7.47 -6.84 19.25
N ARG A 103 -6.58 -7.24 18.34
CA ARG A 103 -6.89 -7.49 16.93
C ARG A 103 -7.89 -8.64 16.74
N ALA A 104 -7.71 -9.74 17.47
CA ALA A 104 -8.62 -10.88 17.38
C ALA A 104 -10.02 -10.54 17.94
N LEU A 105 -10.08 -9.82 19.07
CA LEU A 105 -11.34 -9.31 19.63
C LEU A 105 -12.07 -8.40 18.63
N GLY A 106 -11.38 -7.44 18.01
CA GLY A 106 -11.97 -6.54 17.02
C GLY A 106 -12.55 -7.29 15.81
N ALA A 107 -11.83 -8.29 15.29
CA ALA A 107 -12.31 -9.12 14.18
C ALA A 107 -13.56 -9.93 14.57
N PHE A 108 -13.57 -10.57 15.75
CA PHE A 108 -14.75 -11.30 16.23
C PHE A 108 -15.93 -10.41 16.58
N GLU A 109 -15.69 -9.22 17.12
CA GLU A 109 -16.74 -8.27 17.42
C GLU A 109 -17.41 -7.77 16.14
N ARG A 110 -16.64 -7.49 15.08
CA ARG A 110 -17.19 -7.20 13.74
C ARG A 110 -18.04 -8.33 13.20
N LEU A 111 -17.57 -9.58 13.31
CA LEU A 111 -18.37 -10.76 12.94
C LEU A 111 -19.67 -10.79 13.75
N ALA A 112 -19.60 -10.61 15.06
CA ALA A 112 -20.77 -10.62 15.93
C ALA A 112 -21.77 -9.53 15.54
N ARG A 113 -21.31 -8.31 15.24
CA ARG A 113 -22.18 -7.22 14.75
C ARG A 113 -22.82 -7.54 13.41
N ALA A 114 -22.07 -8.09 12.47
CA ALA A 114 -22.59 -8.49 11.16
C ALA A 114 -23.65 -9.59 11.29
N GLU A 115 -23.41 -10.61 12.11
CA GLU A 115 -24.36 -11.70 12.37
C GLU A 115 -25.60 -11.20 13.10
N ALA A 116 -25.44 -10.33 14.10
CA ALA A 116 -26.55 -9.68 14.79
C ALA A 116 -27.44 -8.90 13.82
N ALA A 117 -26.85 -8.16 12.87
CA ALA A 117 -27.57 -7.42 11.86
C ALA A 117 -28.32 -8.34 10.89
N VAL A 118 -27.69 -9.43 10.43
CA VAL A 118 -28.31 -10.42 9.54
C VAL A 118 -29.49 -11.14 10.23
N HIS A 119 -29.37 -11.42 11.52
CA HIS A 119 -30.38 -12.13 12.30
C HIS A 119 -31.39 -11.23 13.01
N GLY A 120 -31.17 -9.91 13.04
CA GLY A 120 -32.01 -8.96 13.78
C GLY A 120 -31.98 -9.18 15.29
N THR A 121 -30.84 -9.61 15.83
CA THR A 121 -30.66 -9.94 17.25
C THR A 121 -29.68 -8.98 17.93
N ASP A 122 -29.58 -9.08 19.26
CA ASP A 122 -28.54 -8.39 20.03
C ASP A 122 -27.20 -9.11 19.89
N ILE A 123 -26.09 -8.36 19.84
CA ILE A 123 -24.72 -8.90 19.71
C ILE A 123 -24.39 -9.91 20.82
N GLU A 124 -24.88 -9.70 22.04
CA GLU A 124 -24.64 -10.61 23.18
C GLU A 124 -25.40 -11.94 23.06
N ARG A 125 -26.34 -12.03 22.12
CA ARG A 125 -27.13 -13.24 21.83
C ARG A 125 -26.72 -13.92 20.52
N VAL A 126 -25.65 -13.45 19.88
CA VAL A 126 -25.17 -14.02 18.63
C VAL A 126 -24.52 -15.38 18.88
N HIS A 127 -25.10 -16.40 18.25
CA HIS A 127 -24.49 -17.71 18.10
C HIS A 127 -23.85 -17.79 16.73
N PHE A 128 -22.54 -18.01 16.68
CA PHE A 128 -21.85 -18.19 15.42
C PHE A 128 -22.12 -19.59 14.89
N HIS A 129 -22.83 -19.65 13.77
CA HIS A 129 -23.16 -20.92 13.12
C HIS A 129 -21.95 -21.45 12.33
N GLU A 130 -21.25 -20.57 11.61
CA GLU A 130 -20.16 -20.98 10.70
C GLU A 130 -18.76 -20.56 11.19
N VAL A 131 -18.69 -19.49 11.99
CA VAL A 131 -17.42 -18.85 12.40
C VAL A 131 -17.05 -19.06 13.88
N GLY A 132 -17.84 -19.83 14.63
CA GLY A 132 -17.61 -20.14 16.05
C GLY A 132 -16.74 -21.38 16.29
N GLY A 133 -16.33 -22.05 15.21
CA GLY A 133 -15.53 -23.27 15.24
C GLY A 133 -14.08 -23.03 15.64
N VAL A 134 -13.40 -24.12 16.02
CA VAL A 134 -11.97 -24.07 16.36
C VAL A 134 -11.12 -23.65 15.17
N ASP A 135 -11.50 -24.04 13.96
CA ASP A 135 -10.91 -23.60 12.69
C ASP A 135 -10.92 -22.08 12.56
N SER A 136 -12.08 -21.44 12.71
CA SER A 136 -12.21 -19.99 12.61
C SER A 136 -11.45 -19.25 13.71
N ILE A 137 -11.44 -19.77 14.94
CA ILE A 137 -10.64 -19.17 16.03
C ILE A 137 -9.15 -19.28 15.77
N VAL A 138 -8.68 -20.44 15.31
CA VAL A 138 -7.27 -20.64 14.96
C VAL A 138 -6.87 -19.79 13.77
N ASP A 139 -7.74 -19.60 12.78
CA ASP A 139 -7.48 -18.72 11.64
C ASP A 139 -7.39 -17.25 12.10
N VAL A 140 -8.39 -16.74 12.83
CA VAL A 140 -8.40 -15.34 13.28
C VAL A 140 -7.23 -15.04 14.20
N VAL A 141 -7.07 -15.82 15.28
CA VAL A 141 -5.99 -15.59 16.23
C VAL A 141 -4.64 -15.88 15.57
N GLY A 142 -4.57 -16.87 14.69
CA GLY A 142 -3.35 -17.23 13.97
C GLY A 142 -2.88 -16.14 13.02
N VAL A 143 -3.78 -15.48 12.29
CA VAL A 143 -3.45 -14.32 11.45
C VAL A 143 -2.98 -13.15 12.30
N CYS A 144 -3.71 -12.81 13.37
CA CYS A 144 -3.33 -11.72 14.27
C CYS A 144 -1.96 -11.96 14.93
N ALA A 145 -1.73 -13.17 15.44
CA ALA A 145 -0.46 -13.58 16.03
C ALA A 145 0.66 -13.60 15.00
N GLY A 146 0.38 -14.11 13.79
CA GLY A 146 1.34 -14.18 12.70
C GLY A 146 1.85 -12.81 12.28
N LEU A 147 0.95 -11.83 12.17
CA LEU A 147 1.32 -10.43 11.89
C LEU A 147 2.20 -9.85 12.99
N ASP A 148 1.89 -10.11 14.26
CA ASP A 148 2.68 -9.64 15.40
C ASP A 148 4.06 -10.28 15.46
N LEU A 149 4.15 -11.60 15.27
CA LEU A 149 5.40 -12.36 15.23
C LEU A 149 6.31 -11.93 14.06
N LEU A 150 5.71 -11.53 12.94
CA LEU A 150 6.42 -10.96 11.79
C LEU A 150 6.80 -9.48 11.98
N GLY A 151 6.41 -8.85 13.08
CA GLY A 151 6.69 -7.44 13.35
C GLY A 151 5.88 -6.47 12.49
N VAL A 152 4.74 -6.90 11.95
CA VAL A 152 3.91 -6.07 11.06
C VAL A 152 3.19 -4.98 11.84
N GLU A 153 3.53 -3.73 11.55
CA GLU A 153 2.96 -2.51 12.12
C GLU A 153 1.63 -2.13 11.47
N GLN A 154 1.56 -2.15 10.14
CA GLN A 154 0.35 -1.78 9.38
C GLN A 154 0.01 -2.85 8.34
N VAL A 155 -1.28 -3.08 8.15
CA VAL A 155 -1.81 -4.02 7.16
C VAL A 155 -2.57 -3.23 6.11
N TYR A 156 -2.37 -3.63 4.85
CA TYR A 156 -3.03 -3.09 3.69
C TYR A 156 -3.64 -4.23 2.87
N ALA A 157 -4.65 -3.92 2.07
CA ALA A 157 -5.29 -4.90 1.20
C ALA A 157 -5.70 -4.31 -0.15
N SER A 158 -5.65 -5.14 -1.20
CA SER A 158 -6.24 -4.82 -2.49
C SER A 158 -7.77 -4.70 -2.40
N PRO A 159 -8.44 -4.13 -3.42
CA PRO A 159 -9.86 -4.34 -3.59
C PRO A 159 -10.24 -5.83 -3.60
N LEU A 160 -11.42 -6.15 -3.07
CA LEU A 160 -11.83 -7.52 -2.77
C LEU A 160 -12.71 -8.10 -3.89
N PRO A 161 -12.28 -9.19 -4.55
CA PRO A 161 -13.10 -9.86 -5.56
C PRO A 161 -14.32 -10.54 -4.94
N LEU A 162 -15.48 -10.29 -5.55
CA LEU A 162 -16.75 -10.90 -5.14
C LEU A 162 -17.22 -11.90 -6.20
N GLY A 163 -17.43 -13.14 -5.76
CA GLY A 163 -18.04 -14.19 -6.56
C GLY A 163 -19.56 -14.06 -6.65
N SER A 164 -20.18 -15.04 -7.30
CA SER A 164 -21.64 -15.11 -7.46
C SER A 164 -22.17 -16.52 -7.21
N GLY A 165 -23.49 -16.68 -7.14
CA GLY A 165 -24.15 -17.98 -6.99
C GLY A 165 -24.65 -18.23 -5.58
N TRP A 166 -24.57 -19.50 -5.13
CA TRP A 166 -25.08 -19.96 -3.85
C TRP A 166 -24.02 -20.76 -3.09
N VAL A 167 -24.05 -20.69 -1.77
CA VAL A 167 -23.21 -21.48 -0.86
C VAL A 167 -24.09 -22.20 0.15
N GLU A 168 -23.81 -23.48 0.39
CA GLU A 168 -24.49 -24.27 1.41
C GLU A 168 -23.95 -23.91 2.79
N THR A 169 -24.85 -23.47 3.67
CA THR A 169 -24.53 -23.05 5.03
C THR A 169 -25.39 -23.80 6.04
N GLN A 170 -25.14 -23.60 7.34
CA GLN A 170 -26.05 -24.08 8.39
C GLN A 170 -27.44 -23.40 8.33
N HIS A 171 -27.56 -22.28 7.62
CA HIS A 171 -28.82 -21.60 7.33
C HIS A 171 -29.50 -22.10 6.04
N GLY A 172 -28.95 -23.16 5.43
CA GLY A 172 -29.32 -23.60 4.09
C GLY A 172 -28.56 -22.82 3.00
N PRO A 173 -29.03 -22.86 1.74
CA PRO A 173 -28.35 -22.18 0.65
C PRO A 173 -28.49 -20.65 0.80
N LEU A 174 -27.36 -19.95 0.91
CA LEU A 174 -27.28 -18.49 0.95
C LEU A 174 -26.70 -17.93 -0.36
N PRO A 175 -27.10 -16.72 -0.78
CA PRO A 175 -26.50 -16.08 -1.93
C PRO A 175 -25.03 -15.76 -1.67
N VAL A 176 -24.22 -15.78 -2.72
CA VAL A 176 -22.83 -15.30 -2.70
C VAL A 176 -22.79 -13.89 -3.30
N PRO A 177 -22.17 -12.91 -2.62
CA PRO A 177 -21.50 -13.03 -1.31
C PRO A 177 -22.49 -13.22 -0.16
N ALA A 178 -22.06 -13.96 0.87
CA ALA A 178 -22.88 -14.22 2.05
C ALA A 178 -23.31 -12.90 2.73
N PRO A 179 -24.51 -12.84 3.34
CA PRO A 179 -25.04 -11.62 3.97
C PRO A 179 -24.09 -10.98 5.00
N ALA A 180 -23.47 -11.79 5.86
CA ALA A 180 -22.51 -11.31 6.86
C ALA A 180 -21.28 -10.69 6.18
N THR A 181 -20.76 -11.32 5.12
CA THR A 181 -19.65 -10.79 4.32
C THR A 181 -19.98 -9.42 3.75
N LEU A 182 -21.17 -9.24 3.13
CA LEU A 182 -21.58 -7.93 2.61
C LEU A 182 -21.70 -6.86 3.70
N SER A 183 -22.25 -7.23 4.87
CA SER A 183 -22.35 -6.32 6.01
C SER A 183 -20.99 -5.84 6.49
N LEU A 184 -20.01 -6.75 6.62
CA LEU A 184 -18.64 -6.42 7.03
C LEU A 184 -17.95 -5.47 6.04
N LEU A 185 -18.10 -5.72 4.75
CA LEU A 185 -17.53 -4.88 3.70
C LEU A 185 -18.13 -3.48 3.70
N ALA A 186 -19.45 -3.39 3.88
CA ALA A 186 -20.16 -2.11 3.96
C ALA A 186 -19.74 -1.31 5.19
N GLU A 187 -19.63 -1.95 6.36
CA GLU A 187 -19.15 -1.32 7.60
C GLU A 187 -17.71 -0.79 7.44
N ALA A 188 -16.84 -1.54 6.76
CA ALA A 188 -15.44 -1.16 6.58
C ALA A 188 -15.21 -0.17 5.44
N GLY A 189 -16.21 0.13 4.60
CA GLY A 189 -16.02 0.91 3.38
C GLY A 189 -15.05 0.24 2.38
N ALA A 190 -14.99 -1.10 2.39
CA ALA A 190 -14.03 -1.85 1.61
C ALA A 190 -14.36 -1.79 0.10
N PRO A 191 -13.40 -1.45 -0.78
CA PRO A 191 -13.60 -1.47 -2.22
C PRO A 191 -13.75 -2.90 -2.72
N ILE A 192 -14.77 -3.12 -3.54
CA ILE A 192 -15.10 -4.42 -4.13
C ILE A 192 -14.84 -4.41 -5.63
N VAL A 193 -14.46 -5.55 -6.19
CA VAL A 193 -14.30 -5.72 -7.64
C VAL A 193 -15.09 -6.93 -8.14
N PRO A 194 -15.67 -6.86 -9.35
CA PRO A 194 -16.41 -7.98 -9.91
C PRO A 194 -15.45 -9.13 -10.25
N ALA A 195 -15.83 -10.36 -9.90
CA ALA A 195 -15.13 -11.58 -10.30
C ALA A 195 -16.04 -12.46 -11.17
N ALA A 196 -15.45 -13.12 -12.17
CA ALA A 196 -16.18 -14.03 -13.06
C ALA A 196 -16.46 -15.42 -12.43
N SER A 197 -15.86 -15.71 -11.27
CA SER A 197 -15.96 -17.02 -10.63
C SER A 197 -17.28 -17.19 -9.87
N THR A 198 -17.91 -18.35 -10.03
CA THR A 198 -19.04 -18.79 -9.20
C THR A 198 -18.53 -19.42 -7.91
N GLY A 199 -19.16 -19.11 -6.78
CA GLY A 199 -18.82 -19.61 -5.45
C GLY A 199 -18.24 -18.54 -4.53
N GLU A 200 -18.17 -18.87 -3.24
CA GLU A 200 -17.68 -17.96 -2.20
C GLU A 200 -16.16 -17.78 -2.30
N LEU A 201 -15.76 -16.65 -2.89
CA LEU A 201 -14.36 -16.19 -3.01
C LEU A 201 -13.85 -15.50 -1.75
N LEU A 202 -14.75 -14.84 -1.02
CA LEU A 202 -14.43 -14.12 0.22
C LEU A 202 -15.29 -14.68 1.34
N THR A 203 -14.64 -15.36 2.29
CA THR A 203 -15.32 -15.89 3.49
C THR A 203 -15.63 -14.78 4.49
N PRO A 204 -16.66 -14.93 5.35
CA PRO A 204 -16.93 -14.00 6.44
C PRO A 204 -15.71 -13.77 7.34
N THR A 205 -14.98 -14.83 7.68
CA THR A 205 -13.77 -14.76 8.53
C THR A 205 -12.70 -13.85 7.94
N ALA A 206 -12.37 -14.03 6.65
CA ALA A 206 -11.39 -13.19 5.98
C ALA A 206 -11.88 -11.74 5.81
N ALA A 207 -13.16 -11.55 5.50
CA ALA A 207 -13.74 -10.23 5.41
C ALA A 207 -13.64 -9.48 6.75
N ALA A 208 -13.90 -10.14 7.87
CA ALA A 208 -13.78 -9.54 9.19
C ALA A 208 -12.34 -9.21 9.58
N LEU A 209 -11.39 -10.11 9.30
CA LEU A 209 -9.97 -9.86 9.50
C LEU A 209 -9.48 -8.65 8.69
N LEU A 210 -9.84 -8.58 7.41
CA LEU A 210 -9.41 -7.48 6.55
C LEU A 210 -10.13 -6.17 6.91
N ALA A 211 -11.42 -6.22 7.24
CA ALA A 211 -12.18 -5.07 7.74
C ALA A 211 -11.62 -4.49 9.04
N GLU A 212 -11.10 -5.35 9.92
CA GLU A 212 -10.48 -4.92 11.18
C GLU A 212 -9.07 -4.38 10.99
N LEU A 213 -8.26 -5.06 10.17
CA LEU A 213 -6.82 -4.86 10.18
C LEU A 213 -6.33 -3.94 9.06
N ALA A 214 -7.00 -3.92 7.91
CA ALA A 214 -6.41 -3.43 6.67
C ALA A 214 -6.88 -2.02 6.28
N HIS A 215 -5.93 -1.23 5.77
CA HIS A 215 -6.23 -0.09 4.90
C HIS A 215 -6.39 -0.57 3.46
N PHE A 216 -7.52 -0.25 2.82
CA PHE A 216 -7.82 -0.73 1.47
C PHE A 216 -7.19 0.11 0.37
N GLU A 217 -5.87 0.01 0.26
CA GLU A 217 -5.08 0.66 -0.76
C GLU A 217 -3.75 -0.07 -0.92
N GLN A 218 -3.10 0.12 -2.07
CA GLN A 218 -1.74 -0.40 -2.25
C GLN A 218 -0.73 0.62 -1.70
N PRO A 219 0.03 0.29 -0.64
CA PRO A 219 1.05 1.19 -0.12
C PRO A 219 2.28 1.20 -1.05
N PRO A 220 2.99 2.33 -1.19
CA PRO A 220 4.37 2.31 -1.63
C PRO A 220 5.15 1.55 -0.56
N MET A 221 5.99 0.60 -0.99
CA MET A 221 6.78 -0.22 -0.07
C MET A 221 8.06 -0.71 -0.71
N HIS A 222 9.08 -0.94 0.10
CA HIS A 222 10.25 -1.72 -0.27
C HIS A 222 9.97 -3.18 0.03
N LEU A 223 9.69 -3.98 -1.01
CA LEU A 223 9.33 -5.38 -0.87
C LEU A 223 10.53 -6.22 -0.42
N HIS A 224 10.39 -6.96 0.68
CA HIS A 224 11.41 -7.88 1.19
C HIS A 224 11.05 -9.33 0.90
N ARG A 225 9.80 -9.71 1.18
CA ARG A 225 9.32 -11.08 1.05
C ARG A 225 7.90 -11.08 0.50
N ALA A 226 7.57 -12.14 -0.23
CA ALA A 226 6.20 -12.44 -0.61
C ALA A 226 5.88 -13.87 -0.20
N GLY A 227 4.64 -14.10 0.22
CA GLY A 227 4.13 -15.43 0.53
C GLY A 227 2.79 -15.67 -0.13
N TYR A 228 2.53 -16.90 -0.55
CA TYR A 228 1.32 -17.31 -1.23
C TYR A 228 0.51 -18.26 -0.36
N GLY A 229 -0.77 -17.94 -0.16
CA GLY A 229 -1.72 -18.76 0.56
C GLY A 229 -2.79 -19.28 -0.37
N PHE A 230 -2.90 -20.60 -0.50
CA PHE A 230 -3.88 -21.26 -1.37
C PHE A 230 -5.05 -21.81 -0.57
N GLY A 231 -6.25 -21.69 -1.15
CA GLY A 231 -7.48 -22.24 -0.58
C GLY A 231 -7.75 -23.67 -1.06
N HIS A 232 -8.63 -24.37 -0.34
CA HIS A 232 -8.97 -25.78 -0.66
C HIS A 232 -10.06 -25.93 -1.73
N ARG A 233 -10.85 -24.88 -1.97
CA ARG A 233 -11.88 -24.87 -3.01
C ARG A 233 -11.24 -24.87 -4.40
N SER A 234 -11.84 -25.62 -5.34
CA SER A 234 -11.35 -25.71 -6.72
C SER A 234 -12.08 -24.72 -7.64
N PHE A 235 -11.32 -24.02 -8.47
CA PHE A 235 -11.81 -23.05 -9.45
C PHE A 235 -11.11 -23.25 -10.81
N ASP A 236 -11.55 -22.54 -11.85
CA ASP A 236 -10.94 -22.53 -13.18
C ASP A 236 -9.59 -21.78 -13.25
N ARG A 237 -9.17 -21.21 -12.13
CA ARG A 237 -7.98 -20.37 -11.95
C ARG A 237 -7.37 -20.59 -10.58
N LEU A 238 -6.19 -19.99 -10.37
CA LEU A 238 -5.46 -20.09 -9.10
C LEU A 238 -6.31 -19.57 -7.92
N ASN A 239 -6.71 -20.48 -7.04
CA ASN A 239 -7.39 -20.14 -5.80
C ASN A 239 -6.38 -19.74 -4.71
N GLY A 240 -6.08 -18.45 -4.65
CA GLY A 240 -5.02 -17.95 -3.81
C GLY A 240 -5.12 -16.46 -3.49
N LEU A 241 -4.33 -16.05 -2.51
CA LEU A 241 -3.90 -14.68 -2.34
C LEU A 241 -2.38 -14.65 -2.13
N ARG A 242 -1.80 -13.46 -2.18
CA ARG A 242 -0.41 -13.27 -1.75
C ARG A 242 -0.28 -12.13 -0.76
N VAL A 243 0.63 -12.28 0.19
CA VAL A 243 1.04 -11.22 1.10
C VAL A 243 2.41 -10.71 0.68
N TRP A 244 2.57 -9.40 0.70
CA TRP A 244 3.84 -8.70 0.51
C TRP A 244 4.28 -8.15 1.86
N LEU A 245 5.49 -8.50 2.30
CA LEU A 245 6.10 -7.98 3.52
C LEU A 245 7.27 -7.09 3.15
N GLY A 246 7.34 -5.94 3.78
CA GLY A 246 8.38 -4.96 3.48
C GLY A 246 8.31 -3.74 4.38
N GLU A 247 9.08 -2.72 4.05
CA GLU A 247 9.07 -1.45 4.77
C GLU A 247 8.21 -0.41 4.04
N PRO A 248 7.51 0.50 4.74
CA PRO A 248 6.82 1.61 4.12
C PRO A 248 7.76 2.41 3.21
N GLY A 249 7.32 2.60 1.96
CA GLY A 249 7.80 3.70 1.15
C GLY A 249 7.22 4.98 1.76
N CYS A 250 8.04 6.00 1.96
CA CYS A 250 7.61 7.21 2.67
C CYS A 250 6.32 7.81 2.08
N ARG A 251 5.23 7.74 2.87
CA ARG A 251 4.01 8.53 2.77
C ARG A 251 4.00 9.50 3.94
N HIS A 252 3.65 10.76 3.69
CA HIS A 252 3.62 11.77 4.75
C HIS A 252 2.22 12.40 4.81
N HIS A 253 1.39 11.85 5.71
CA HIS A 253 0.10 12.40 6.12
C HIS A 253 0.33 13.45 7.22
N HIS A 254 -0.37 14.59 7.13
CA HIS A 254 -0.35 15.69 8.10
C HIS A 254 -1.35 15.38 9.23
N ASP A 255 -0.88 15.31 10.48
CA ASP A 255 -1.78 15.39 11.64
C ASP A 255 -2.08 16.87 11.93
N HIS A 256 -3.36 17.22 11.82
CA HIS A 256 -3.91 18.48 12.27
C HIS A 256 -3.88 18.54 13.80
N HIS A 257 -2.96 19.32 14.37
CA HIS A 257 -3.11 19.80 15.74
C HIS A 257 -3.83 21.15 15.73
N ASP A 258 -5.10 21.11 16.13
CA ASP A 258 -5.83 22.28 16.63
C ASP A 258 -5.15 22.78 17.91
N HIS A 259 -4.50 23.94 17.81
CA HIS A 259 -4.17 24.75 18.98
C HIS A 259 -4.69 26.17 18.79
N HIS A 260 -5.76 26.45 19.54
CA HIS A 260 -6.14 27.78 19.97
C HIS A 260 -4.92 28.52 20.54
N HIS A 261 -4.59 29.68 19.95
CA HIS A 261 -3.67 30.64 20.54
C HIS A 261 -4.45 31.67 21.36
N ASP A 262 -4.05 31.85 22.62
CA ASP A 262 -4.21 33.12 23.32
C ASP A 262 -2.89 33.53 24.01
N HIS A 263 -2.44 34.71 23.59
CA HIS A 263 -1.43 35.69 24.03
C HIS A 263 -0.26 35.41 25.03
N HIS A 264 0.93 35.84 24.56
CA HIS A 264 2.03 36.64 25.15
C HIS A 264 2.27 36.68 26.69
N HIS A 265 3.49 36.33 27.14
CA HIS A 265 4.62 37.28 27.31
C HIS A 265 5.90 36.57 27.83
N GLU A 266 7.01 37.30 27.68
CA GLU A 266 8.43 36.94 27.74
C GLU A 266 8.99 36.60 29.14
N HIS A 267 10.04 35.79 29.20
CA HIS A 267 11.22 36.07 30.03
C HIS A 267 12.51 35.48 29.45
N HIS A 268 13.53 36.34 29.37
CA HIS A 268 14.93 36.08 29.03
C HIS A 268 15.62 35.15 30.05
N HIS A 269 16.40 34.18 29.58
CA HIS A 269 17.67 33.78 30.22
C HIS A 269 18.68 33.24 29.21
N ASP A 270 19.91 33.75 29.31
CA ASP A 270 21.12 33.44 28.55
C ASP A 270 21.64 32.01 28.77
N GLN A 271 21.82 31.27 27.67
CA GLN A 271 23.01 30.45 27.37
C GLN A 271 22.92 29.99 25.90
N PRO A 272 23.94 30.22 25.04
CA PRO A 272 23.89 29.75 23.66
C PRO A 272 24.04 28.21 23.63
N PRO A 273 23.08 27.46 23.08
CA PRO A 273 23.25 26.04 22.86
C PRO A 273 24.32 25.81 21.78
N ALA A 274 25.09 24.74 21.96
CA ALA A 274 26.04 24.24 20.97
C ALA A 274 25.37 24.09 19.59
N PRO A 275 26.09 24.32 18.48
CA PRO A 275 25.51 24.25 17.15
C PRO A 275 24.91 22.85 16.93
N PRO A 276 23.69 22.75 16.40
CA PRO A 276 23.11 21.45 16.08
C PRO A 276 23.99 20.73 15.06
N PRO A 277 24.11 19.38 15.13
CA PRO A 277 24.80 18.63 14.10
C PRO A 277 24.12 18.91 12.75
N SER A 278 24.93 19.37 11.80
CA SER A 278 24.65 19.57 10.38
C SER A 278 23.38 18.83 9.90
N ALA A 279 22.36 19.60 9.54
CA ALA A 279 21.11 19.12 8.97
C ALA A 279 21.39 18.28 7.71
N CYS A 280 21.29 16.96 7.84
CA CYS A 280 21.03 16.09 6.71
C CYS A 280 19.67 16.48 6.14
N SER A 281 19.66 17.22 5.04
CA SER A 281 18.46 17.87 4.53
C SER A 281 17.45 16.82 4.02
N ALA A 282 16.37 16.67 4.77
CA ALA A 282 15.23 15.83 4.42
C ALA A 282 14.60 16.35 3.09
N PRO A 283 14.01 15.47 2.26
CA PRO A 283 13.34 15.91 1.03
C PRO A 283 12.28 16.97 1.34
N GLU A 284 12.32 18.08 0.62
CA GLU A 284 11.41 19.21 0.82
C GLU A 284 10.02 18.83 0.29
N ARG A 285 9.00 19.07 1.13
CA ARG A 285 7.59 19.00 0.69
C ARG A 285 7.30 20.25 -0.13
N GLU A 286 6.69 20.05 -1.29
CA GLU A 286 6.33 21.12 -2.20
C GLU A 286 4.88 20.95 -2.65
N SER A 287 4.09 22.02 -2.52
CA SER A 287 2.73 22.07 -3.04
C SER A 287 2.74 22.37 -4.53
N VAL A 288 2.00 21.55 -5.28
CA VAL A 288 1.83 21.68 -6.73
C VAL A 288 0.37 21.44 -7.10
N VAL A 289 0.03 21.72 -8.35
CA VAL A 289 -1.31 21.54 -8.92
C VAL A 289 -1.19 20.87 -10.27
N GLU A 290 -2.10 19.97 -10.57
CA GLU A 290 -2.28 19.45 -11.93
C GLU A 290 -3.44 20.21 -12.57
N VAL A 291 -3.17 20.94 -13.64
CA VAL A 291 -4.16 21.65 -14.45
C VAL A 291 -4.38 20.84 -15.73
N ARG A 292 -5.64 20.48 -16.03
CA ARG A 292 -5.99 19.58 -17.14
C ARG A 292 -7.25 20.01 -17.90
N CYS A 293 -7.30 19.70 -19.20
CA CYS A 293 -8.50 19.81 -20.04
C CYS A 293 -8.59 18.61 -21.01
N ASN A 294 -9.79 18.35 -21.53
CA ASN A 294 -9.99 17.34 -22.58
C ASN A 294 -10.32 18.06 -23.89
N LEU A 295 -9.73 17.59 -24.98
CA LEU A 295 -9.79 18.20 -26.31
C LEU A 295 -10.18 17.13 -27.34
N ASP A 296 -11.38 17.22 -27.93
CA ASP A 296 -11.85 16.33 -29.01
C ASP A 296 -11.84 16.98 -30.40
N ASP A 297 -11.40 18.24 -30.48
CA ASP A 297 -11.38 19.10 -31.65
C ASP A 297 -10.04 19.83 -31.85
N THR A 298 -8.94 19.19 -31.41
CA THR A 298 -7.56 19.69 -31.58
C THR A 298 -6.68 18.70 -32.33
N THR A 299 -5.52 19.17 -32.82
CA THR A 299 -4.49 18.33 -33.44
C THR A 299 -3.34 18.07 -32.47
N GLY A 300 -2.55 17.03 -32.77
CA GLY A 300 -1.31 16.77 -32.02
C GLY A 300 -0.27 17.89 -32.13
N GLU A 301 -0.26 18.64 -33.23
CA GLU A 301 0.63 19.80 -33.43
C GLU A 301 0.29 20.94 -32.46
N ILE A 302 -1.00 21.26 -32.29
CA ILE A 302 -1.45 22.28 -31.34
C ILE A 302 -1.15 21.83 -29.90
N ALA A 303 -1.39 20.56 -29.59
CA ALA A 303 -1.07 20.01 -28.27
C ALA A 303 0.43 20.08 -27.97
N ALA A 304 1.29 19.71 -28.93
CA ALA A 304 2.75 19.79 -28.79
C ALA A 304 3.22 21.22 -28.59
N TYR A 305 2.75 22.17 -29.41
CA TYR A 305 3.05 23.59 -29.25
C TYR A 305 2.59 24.10 -27.87
N THR A 306 1.38 23.73 -27.43
CA THR A 306 0.87 24.16 -26.12
C THR A 306 1.72 23.61 -24.97
N ILE A 307 2.22 22.37 -25.06
CA ILE A 307 3.15 21.79 -24.08
C ILE A 307 4.42 22.62 -23.97
N GLU A 308 5.03 23.00 -25.09
CA GLU A 308 6.23 23.86 -25.10
C GLU A 308 5.96 25.21 -24.43
N GLN A 309 4.82 25.83 -24.75
CA GLN A 309 4.43 27.11 -24.18
C GLN A 309 4.13 27.02 -22.68
N LEU A 310 3.54 25.92 -22.20
CA LEU A 310 3.31 25.67 -20.78
C LEU A 310 4.62 25.55 -20.01
N LEU A 311 5.58 24.79 -20.53
CA LEU A 311 6.92 24.65 -19.93
C LEU A 311 7.64 26.00 -19.88
N ALA A 312 7.59 26.78 -20.96
CA ALA A 312 8.17 28.12 -21.03
C ALA A 312 7.50 29.10 -20.05
N ALA A 313 6.20 28.92 -19.75
CA ALA A 313 5.43 29.73 -18.82
C ALA A 313 5.58 29.30 -17.34
N GLY A 314 6.46 28.33 -17.03
CA GLY A 314 6.76 27.93 -15.66
C GLY A 314 5.97 26.72 -15.15
N ALA A 315 5.39 25.91 -16.06
CA ALA A 315 4.99 24.56 -15.70
C ALA A 315 6.21 23.72 -15.32
N LEU A 316 6.06 22.90 -14.29
CA LEU A 316 7.05 21.96 -13.80
C LEU A 316 7.16 20.74 -14.72
N ASP A 317 6.04 20.36 -15.32
CA ASP A 317 5.93 19.31 -16.34
C ASP A 317 4.65 19.53 -17.17
N ALA A 318 4.59 19.01 -18.40
CA ALA A 318 3.41 19.09 -19.26
C ALA A 318 3.34 17.91 -20.24
N TRP A 319 2.16 17.33 -20.41
CA TRP A 319 1.96 16.09 -21.18
C TRP A 319 0.58 15.99 -21.82
N ALA A 320 0.42 14.99 -22.69
CA ALA A 320 -0.82 14.66 -23.38
C ALA A 320 -1.14 13.17 -23.25
N VAL A 321 -2.39 12.82 -22.91
CA VAL A 321 -2.88 11.43 -22.78
C VAL A 321 -4.01 11.17 -23.78
N PRO A 322 -3.95 10.11 -24.60
CA PRO A 322 -5.06 9.76 -25.49
C PRO A 322 -6.26 9.23 -24.71
N LEU A 323 -7.47 9.61 -25.10
CA LEU A 323 -8.73 9.11 -24.53
C LEU A 323 -9.85 9.09 -25.58
N VAL A 324 -10.99 8.51 -25.22
CA VAL A 324 -12.21 8.51 -26.05
C VAL A 324 -13.31 9.30 -25.33
N MET A 325 -13.92 10.26 -26.02
CA MET A 325 -15.04 11.07 -25.52
C MET A 325 -16.39 10.61 -26.07
N LYS A 326 -17.47 11.24 -25.59
CA LYS A 326 -18.84 11.01 -26.08
C LYS A 326 -18.89 11.04 -27.61
N LYS A 327 -19.84 10.28 -28.19
CA LYS A 327 -19.96 10.07 -29.65
C LYS A 327 -18.75 9.34 -30.26
N GLY A 328 -17.98 8.60 -29.44
CA GLY A 328 -16.86 7.77 -29.90
C GLY A 328 -15.68 8.58 -30.45
N ARG A 329 -15.53 9.84 -30.03
CA ARG A 329 -14.51 10.74 -30.57
C ARG A 329 -13.15 10.46 -29.93
N PRO A 330 -12.12 10.13 -30.72
CA PRO A 330 -10.74 10.16 -30.24
C PRO A 330 -10.39 11.58 -29.78
N ALA A 331 -9.75 11.69 -28.63
CA ALA A 331 -9.46 12.96 -27.99
C ALA A 331 -8.16 12.87 -27.18
N ILE A 332 -7.69 14.02 -26.72
CA ILE A 332 -6.49 14.15 -25.92
C ILE A 332 -6.84 14.86 -24.60
N GLN A 333 -6.36 14.35 -23.48
CA GLN A 333 -6.25 15.12 -22.25
C GLN A 333 -4.90 15.82 -22.22
N LEU A 334 -4.92 17.14 -22.28
CA LEU A 334 -3.74 17.97 -22.06
C LEU A 334 -3.66 18.28 -20.57
N ALA A 335 -2.49 18.10 -19.97
CA ALA A 335 -2.27 18.36 -18.55
C ALA A 335 -0.88 18.97 -18.30
N CYS A 336 -0.77 19.76 -17.24
CA CYS A 336 0.50 20.26 -16.74
C CYS A 336 0.54 20.28 -15.22
N LEU A 337 1.73 20.08 -14.67
CA LEU A 337 2.03 20.19 -13.25
C LEU A 337 2.68 21.54 -13.00
N ALA A 338 2.24 22.29 -11.99
CA ALA A 338 2.79 23.61 -11.70
C ALA A 338 2.69 23.98 -10.22
N HIS A 339 3.32 25.09 -9.81
CA HIS A 339 3.03 25.66 -8.49
C HIS A 339 1.64 26.33 -8.46
N PRO A 340 0.98 26.38 -7.29
CA PRO A 340 -0.34 27.00 -7.16
C PRO A 340 -0.41 28.45 -7.67
N HIS A 341 0.67 29.23 -7.54
CA HIS A 341 0.71 30.61 -8.01
C HIS A 341 0.72 30.74 -9.55
N HIS A 342 1.01 29.67 -10.29
CA HIS A 342 0.98 29.66 -11.77
C HIS A 342 -0.37 29.27 -12.37
N ILE A 343 -1.36 28.82 -11.57
CA ILE A 343 -2.68 28.36 -12.07
C ILE A 343 -3.28 29.37 -13.04
N ALA A 344 -3.35 30.65 -12.64
CA ALA A 344 -4.02 31.68 -13.44
C ALA A 344 -3.36 31.87 -14.81
N VAL A 345 -2.03 31.90 -14.86
CA VAL A 345 -1.26 32.10 -16.10
C VAL A 345 -1.39 30.87 -17.01
N LEU A 346 -1.25 29.67 -16.46
CA LEU A 346 -1.29 28.43 -17.23
C LEU A 346 -2.70 28.10 -17.71
N ALA A 347 -3.73 28.32 -16.88
CA ALA A 347 -5.13 28.19 -17.29
C ALA A 347 -5.46 29.14 -18.44
N ALA A 348 -5.05 30.42 -18.35
CA ALA A 348 -5.25 31.39 -19.42
C ALA A 348 -4.52 30.99 -20.71
N LEU A 349 -3.32 30.40 -20.61
CA LEU A 349 -2.58 29.89 -21.75
C LEU A 349 -3.33 28.72 -22.41
N ILE A 350 -3.79 27.73 -21.64
CA ILE A 350 -4.56 26.60 -22.18
C ILE A 350 -5.84 27.09 -22.87
N LEU A 351 -6.56 28.03 -22.26
CA LEU A 351 -7.78 28.61 -22.85
C LEU A 351 -7.51 29.43 -24.12
N ARG A 352 -6.31 30.02 -24.26
CA ARG A 352 -5.93 30.81 -25.43
C ARG A 352 -5.46 29.93 -26.60
N GLU A 353 -4.62 28.93 -26.30
CA GLU A 353 -3.95 28.12 -27.32
C GLU A 353 -4.77 26.89 -27.75
N THR A 354 -5.84 26.54 -27.02
CA THR A 354 -6.66 25.36 -27.31
C THR A 354 -8.15 25.73 -27.45
N PRO A 355 -8.96 24.91 -28.15
CA PRO A 355 -10.40 25.16 -28.29
C PRO A 355 -11.20 24.89 -27.00
N THR A 356 -10.56 24.50 -25.90
CA THR A 356 -11.28 24.18 -24.68
C THR A 356 -12.01 25.39 -24.10
N LEU A 357 -13.20 25.17 -23.58
CA LEU A 357 -13.98 26.21 -22.89
C LEU A 357 -13.66 26.30 -21.40
N GLY A 358 -12.86 25.37 -20.87
CA GLY A 358 -12.59 25.31 -19.43
C GLY A 358 -11.46 24.35 -19.09
N VAL A 359 -10.72 24.70 -18.05
CA VAL A 359 -9.75 23.82 -17.40
C VAL A 359 -10.27 23.42 -16.02
N ARG A 360 -9.82 22.27 -15.52
CA ARG A 360 -9.99 21.84 -14.14
C ARG A 360 -8.62 21.64 -13.53
N TRP A 361 -8.48 21.87 -12.23
CA TRP A 361 -7.22 21.60 -11.54
C TRP A 361 -7.44 20.86 -10.23
N GLU A 362 -6.42 20.14 -9.81
CA GLU A 362 -6.40 19.36 -8.58
C GLU A 362 -5.11 19.68 -7.81
N PRO A 363 -5.20 20.17 -6.57
CA PRO A 363 -4.03 20.39 -5.73
C PRO A 363 -3.45 19.07 -5.27
N MET A 364 -2.12 19.00 -5.21
CA MET A 364 -1.38 17.83 -4.75
C MET A 364 -0.08 18.23 -4.07
N GLU A 365 0.48 17.32 -3.28
CA GLU A 365 1.79 17.49 -2.67
C GLU A 365 2.80 16.59 -3.35
N ARG A 366 4.03 17.07 -3.55
CA ARG A 366 5.15 16.26 -3.98
C ARG A 366 6.31 16.40 -3.00
N LEU A 367 7.00 15.28 -2.76
CA LEU A 367 8.29 15.28 -2.07
C LEU A 367 9.39 15.43 -3.11
N VAL A 368 10.15 16.52 -3.01
CA VAL A 368 11.27 16.79 -3.92
C VAL A 368 12.56 16.47 -3.19
N ALA A 369 13.30 15.49 -3.70
CA ALA A 369 14.66 15.26 -3.24
C ALA A 369 15.53 16.47 -3.57
N HIS A 370 16.40 16.86 -2.66
CA HIS A 370 17.39 17.88 -2.95
C HIS A 370 18.19 17.46 -4.17
N ARG A 371 18.35 18.39 -5.09
CA ARG A 371 19.15 18.19 -6.29
C ARG A 371 20.23 19.25 -6.35
N ARG A 372 21.43 18.81 -6.66
CA ARG A 372 22.54 19.69 -7.01
C ARG A 372 22.90 19.42 -8.46
N THR A 373 23.13 20.49 -9.20
CA THR A 373 23.73 20.39 -10.53
C THR A 373 25.23 20.59 -10.39
N VAL A 374 26.01 19.62 -10.82
CA VAL A 374 27.48 19.73 -10.92
C VAL A 374 27.91 19.61 -12.36
N GLN A 375 29.03 20.23 -12.72
CA GLN A 375 29.58 20.12 -14.07
C GLN A 375 30.77 19.17 -14.03
N VAL A 376 30.78 18.18 -14.92
CA VAL A 376 31.90 17.23 -15.05
C VAL A 376 32.55 17.34 -16.42
N PRO A 377 33.89 17.19 -16.49
CA PRO A 377 34.57 17.12 -17.76
C PRO A 377 34.26 15.78 -18.44
N THR A 378 34.07 15.80 -19.76
CA THR A 378 34.09 14.61 -20.61
C THR A 378 35.05 14.85 -21.76
N PRO A 379 35.49 13.80 -22.50
CA PRO A 379 36.36 13.97 -23.67
C PRO A 379 35.80 14.90 -24.76
N TRP A 380 34.48 15.13 -24.76
CA TRP A 380 33.79 15.97 -25.75
C TRP A 380 33.40 17.35 -25.21
N GLY A 381 33.66 17.63 -23.94
CA GLY A 381 33.30 18.89 -23.30
C GLY A 381 32.60 18.69 -21.95
N PRO A 382 32.30 19.78 -21.24
CA PRO A 382 31.67 19.69 -19.94
C PRO A 382 30.19 19.29 -20.06
N VAL A 383 29.73 18.43 -19.16
CA VAL A 383 28.32 17.99 -19.06
C VAL A 383 27.81 18.27 -17.65
N ARG A 384 26.61 18.84 -17.55
CA ARG A 384 25.92 18.98 -16.26
C ARG A 384 25.37 17.63 -15.81
N LEU A 385 25.60 17.26 -14.56
CA LEU A 385 25.01 16.13 -13.87
C LEU A 385 24.02 16.65 -12.83
N LYS A 386 22.78 16.16 -12.91
CA LYS A 386 21.78 16.30 -11.84
C LYS A 386 22.05 15.22 -10.80
N GLN A 387 22.55 15.60 -9.64
CA GLN A 387 22.78 14.72 -8.51
C GLN A 387 21.59 14.77 -7.56
N LYS A 388 20.95 13.63 -7.33
CA LYS A 388 19.93 13.45 -6.31
C LYS A 388 20.61 13.22 -4.96
N ILE A 389 20.36 14.11 -4.00
CA ILE A 389 20.91 14.08 -2.65
C ILE A 389 19.80 13.65 -1.69
N LEU A 390 20.07 12.64 -0.87
CA LEU A 390 19.23 12.23 0.25
C LEU A 390 20.11 12.09 1.49
N SER A 391 19.74 12.75 2.58
CA SER A 391 20.47 12.65 3.85
C SER A 391 21.97 12.99 3.71
N GLY A 392 22.29 14.05 2.98
CA GLY A 392 23.67 14.47 2.71
C GLY A 392 24.46 13.61 1.71
N THR A 393 23.90 12.49 1.22
CA THR A 393 24.59 11.58 0.30
C THR A 393 24.02 11.68 -1.11
N VAL A 394 24.90 11.71 -2.12
CA VAL A 394 24.49 11.57 -3.53
C VAL A 394 24.06 10.13 -3.79
N VAL A 395 22.76 9.92 -4.02
CA VAL A 395 22.18 8.58 -4.24
C VAL A 395 22.15 8.22 -5.72
N THR A 396 22.00 9.21 -6.61
CA THR A 396 21.98 8.97 -8.05
C THR A 396 22.45 10.21 -8.78
N SER A 397 23.13 10.03 -9.92
CA SER A 397 23.50 11.12 -10.81
C SER A 397 22.95 10.84 -12.21
N ALA A 398 22.40 11.85 -12.86
CA ALA A 398 21.89 11.75 -14.23
C ALA A 398 22.48 12.89 -15.08
N PRO A 399 23.20 12.59 -16.18
CA PRO A 399 23.65 13.59 -17.14
C PRO A 399 22.48 14.37 -17.74
N GLU A 400 22.64 15.67 -17.90
CA GLU A 400 21.66 16.53 -18.57
C GLU A 400 21.59 16.13 -20.05
N TYR A 401 20.38 15.78 -20.50
CA TYR A 401 20.16 15.28 -21.85
C TYR A 401 20.58 16.30 -22.91
N GLU A 402 20.22 17.58 -22.75
CA GLU A 402 20.53 18.61 -23.75
C GLU A 402 22.04 18.83 -23.95
N ASP A 403 22.82 18.80 -22.87
CA ASP A 403 24.28 18.89 -22.96
C ASP A 403 24.84 17.67 -23.71
N CYS A 404 24.38 16.47 -23.35
CA CYS A 404 24.80 15.25 -24.00
C CYS A 404 24.42 15.22 -25.49
N ALA A 405 23.21 15.67 -25.83
CA ALA A 405 22.68 15.68 -27.18
C ALA A 405 23.38 16.75 -28.04
N ALA A 406 23.67 17.92 -27.49
CA ALA A 406 24.44 18.96 -28.19
C ALA A 406 25.86 18.48 -28.51
N LEU A 407 26.54 17.85 -27.54
CA LEU A 407 27.87 17.27 -27.75
C LEU A 407 27.84 16.09 -28.74
N ALA A 408 26.82 15.24 -28.67
CA ALA A 408 26.65 14.11 -29.60
C ALA A 408 26.53 14.60 -31.04
N ARG A 409 25.70 15.63 -31.28
CA ARG A 409 25.52 16.27 -32.58
C ARG A 409 26.80 16.94 -33.07
N THR A 410 27.48 17.68 -32.19
CA THR A 410 28.67 18.46 -32.55
C THR A 410 29.86 17.56 -32.91
N HIS A 411 30.05 16.46 -32.18
CA HIS A 411 31.20 15.57 -32.34
C HIS A 411 30.91 14.31 -33.15
N GLY A 412 29.66 14.10 -33.60
CA GLY A 412 29.27 12.95 -34.41
C GLY A 412 29.41 11.61 -33.67
N VAL A 413 29.20 11.59 -32.35
CA VAL A 413 29.32 10.39 -31.52
C VAL A 413 27.96 9.97 -30.95
N PRO A 414 27.74 8.68 -30.64
CA PRO A 414 26.51 8.23 -30.02
C PRO A 414 26.25 8.92 -28.67
N LEU A 415 25.01 9.33 -28.42
CA LEU A 415 24.57 9.94 -27.16
C LEU A 415 24.96 9.07 -25.94
N SER A 416 24.84 7.75 -26.07
CA SER A 416 25.17 6.79 -25.02
C SER A 416 26.64 6.85 -24.59
N HIS A 417 27.56 7.17 -25.49
CA HIS A 417 28.99 7.30 -25.18
C HIS A 417 29.24 8.53 -24.30
N ILE A 418 28.62 9.66 -24.63
CA ILE A 418 28.72 10.89 -23.82
C ILE A 418 28.05 10.67 -22.45
N TYR A 419 26.88 10.02 -22.44
CA TYR A 419 26.16 9.71 -21.20
C TYR A 419 27.00 8.86 -20.24
N THR A 420 27.66 7.82 -20.78
CA THR A 420 28.53 6.92 -20.01
C THR A 420 29.77 7.65 -19.49
N ALA A 421 30.42 8.47 -20.32
CA ALA A 421 31.60 9.24 -19.93
C ALA A 421 31.30 10.28 -18.85
N ALA A 422 30.13 10.94 -18.93
CA ALA A 422 29.66 11.88 -17.91
C ALA A 422 29.44 11.17 -16.57
N LEU A 423 28.80 9.99 -16.58
CA LEU A 423 28.59 9.20 -15.35
C LEU A 423 29.93 8.75 -14.72
N GLN A 424 30.86 8.24 -15.52
CA GLN A 424 32.18 7.81 -15.04
C GLN A 424 32.98 8.96 -14.41
N SER A 425 32.92 10.14 -15.02
CA SER A 425 33.58 11.35 -14.52
C SER A 425 32.93 11.87 -13.23
N GLY A 426 31.62 11.69 -13.08
CA GLY A 426 30.86 12.00 -11.86
C GLY A 426 31.23 11.12 -10.67
N THR A 427 31.49 9.83 -10.86
CA THR A 427 31.86 8.90 -9.77
C THR A 427 33.23 9.20 -9.17
N THR A 428 34.15 9.75 -9.97
CA THR A 428 35.52 10.07 -9.52
C THR A 428 35.57 11.31 -8.62
N SER A 429 34.49 12.10 -8.56
CA SER A 429 34.41 13.38 -7.82
C SER A 429 33.55 13.30 -6.55
N LEU A 430 33.14 12.11 -6.11
CA LEU A 430 32.31 11.89 -4.92
C LEU A 430 33.17 11.85 -3.64
N GLU A 431 33.76 12.99 -3.25
CA GLU A 431 34.21 13.17 -1.86
C GLU A 431 33.01 13.53 -0.96
N PRO A 432 32.98 13.07 0.30
CA PRO A 432 31.91 13.38 1.24
C PRO A 432 31.85 14.91 1.48
N VAL A 433 30.64 15.47 1.34
CA VAL A 433 30.33 16.88 1.66
C VAL A 433 30.24 17.07 3.16
#